data_AF-A0A3N5FI48-F1
#
_entry.id   AF-A0A3N5FI48-F1
#
_cell.length_a   1.000
_cell.length_b   1.000
_cell.length_c   1.000
_cell.angle_alpha   90.00
_cell.angle_beta   90.00
_cell.angle_gamma   90.00
#
_symmetry.space_group_name_H-M   'P 1'
#
loop_
_entity.id
_entity.type
_entity.pdbx_description
1 polymer ?
#
loop_
_entity_poly.entity_id
_entity_poly.type
_entity_poly.pdbx_seq_one_letter_code
_entity_poly.pdbx_strand_id
1 'polypeptide(L)'
;MSQRKIFLGGEFLVSEIMPKDVFTPEDFSREHRMIYDTAVDFVKKEILPNIEHIEEKDASFARSLLRKTGEIGLNGIDIPVEFGGEGMDKISTCLVTEAMGTGASFAVSHSAHTGIGTLPIIFFGNDEQKK
;
A
#
# COMPACT_ATOMS: atom_id res chain seq x y z
N MET A 1 20.61 3.48 -13.71
CA MET A 1 19.25 3.24 -14.23
C MET A 1 19.09 4.13 -15.47
N SER A 2 18.71 3.58 -16.63
CA SER A 2 18.54 4.42 -17.82
C SER A 2 17.34 5.36 -17.60
N GLN A 3 17.47 6.64 -17.92
CA GLN A 3 16.35 7.58 -17.86
C GLN A 3 15.19 7.07 -18.74
N ARG A 4 14.08 6.68 -18.13
CA ARG A 4 12.81 6.41 -18.84
C ARG A 4 12.21 7.74 -19.27
N LYS A 5 11.64 7.79 -20.48
CA LYS A 5 10.84 8.94 -20.90
C LYS A 5 9.57 8.97 -20.06
N ILE A 6 9.22 10.14 -19.51
CA ILE A 6 7.94 10.35 -18.82
C ILE A 6 6.93 10.84 -19.87
N PHE A 7 5.84 10.09 -20.02
CA PHE A 7 4.74 10.41 -20.93
C PHE A 7 3.60 11.11 -20.18
N LEU A 8 2.83 11.93 -20.90
CA LEU A 8 1.60 12.51 -20.35
C LEU A 8 0.51 11.45 -20.22
N GLY A 9 -0.45 11.69 -19.30
CA GLY A 9 -1.63 10.85 -19.16
C GLY A 9 -2.42 10.78 -20.48
N GLY A 10 -2.56 9.58 -21.03
CA GLY A 10 -3.25 9.34 -22.31
C GLY A 10 -2.39 9.47 -23.58
N GLU A 11 -1.12 9.87 -23.47
CA GLU A 11 -0.23 10.06 -24.64
C GLU A 11 0.00 8.75 -25.44
N PHE A 12 -0.18 7.59 -24.80
CA PHE A 12 -0.08 6.27 -25.44
C PHE A 12 -1.03 6.06 -26.62
N LEU A 13 -2.08 6.90 -26.75
CA LEU A 13 -3.03 6.82 -27.87
C LEU A 13 -2.47 7.39 -29.18
N VAL A 14 -1.48 8.29 -29.10
CA VAL A 14 -0.98 9.06 -30.24
C VAL A 14 0.54 8.97 -30.43
N SER A 15 1.23 8.28 -29.53
CA SER A 15 2.69 8.12 -29.54
C SER A 15 3.08 6.65 -29.49
N GLU A 16 4.21 6.33 -30.13
CA GLU A 16 4.83 5.01 -30.01
C GLU A 16 5.51 4.87 -28.63
N ILE A 17 5.18 3.79 -27.91
CA ILE A 17 5.75 3.46 -26.60
C ILE A 17 6.55 2.17 -26.74
N MET A 18 7.80 2.18 -26.29
CA MET A 18 8.66 1.01 -26.33
C MET A 18 8.63 0.25 -24.99
N PRO A 19 8.95 -1.06 -24.95
CA PRO A 19 8.99 -1.81 -23.69
C PRO A 19 9.92 -1.21 -22.62
N LYS A 20 11.01 -0.55 -23.01
CA LYS A 20 11.92 0.16 -22.08
C LYS A 20 11.27 1.36 -21.37
N ASP A 21 10.18 1.88 -21.91
CA ASP A 21 9.48 3.06 -21.43
C ASP A 21 8.39 2.72 -20.40
N VAL A 22 8.04 1.44 -20.27
CA VAL A 22 7.06 0.97 -19.30
C VAL A 22 7.75 0.41 -18.05
N PHE A 23 7.03 0.43 -16.94
CA PHE A 23 7.43 -0.21 -15.70
C PHE A 23 6.73 -1.57 -15.58
N THR A 24 7.48 -2.59 -15.19
CA THR A 24 7.02 -3.99 -15.11
C THR A 24 7.44 -4.65 -13.79
N PRO A 25 6.85 -5.79 -13.39
CA PRO A 25 7.31 -6.53 -12.21
C PRO A 25 8.79 -6.94 -12.24
N GLU A 26 9.37 -7.10 -13.42
CA GLU A 26 10.80 -7.37 -13.61
C GLU A 26 11.67 -6.20 -13.12
N ASP A 27 11.12 -4.99 -13.05
CA ASP A 27 11.79 -3.78 -12.57
C ASP A 27 11.74 -3.59 -11.06
N PHE A 28 10.99 -4.44 -10.33
CA PHE A 28 10.87 -4.32 -8.88
C PHE A 28 12.24 -4.39 -8.21
N SER A 29 12.49 -3.39 -7.36
CA SER A 29 13.68 -3.34 -6.52
C SER A 29 13.65 -4.46 -5.48
N ARG A 30 14.77 -4.65 -4.77
CA ARG A 30 14.80 -5.54 -3.62
C ARG A 30 13.86 -5.08 -2.51
N GLU A 31 13.77 -3.77 -2.28
CA GLU A 31 12.89 -3.18 -1.27
C GLU A 31 11.41 -3.42 -1.60
N HIS A 32 11.04 -3.27 -2.88
CA HIS A 32 9.69 -3.62 -3.39
C HIS A 32 9.33 -5.07 -3.07
N ARG A 33 10.24 -6.01 -3.30
CA ARG A 33 10.01 -7.43 -3.01
C ARG A 33 9.91 -7.69 -1.50
N MET A 34 10.79 -7.07 -0.71
CA MET A 34 10.78 -7.24 0.75
C MET A 34 9.48 -6.77 1.40
N ILE A 35 8.95 -5.61 0.98
CA ILE A 35 7.69 -5.10 1.55
C ILE A 35 6.48 -5.94 1.10
N TYR A 36 6.49 -6.42 -0.15
CA TYR A 36 5.49 -7.37 -0.64
C TYR A 36 5.49 -8.66 0.21
N ASP A 37 6.66 -9.27 0.41
CA ASP A 37 6.80 -10.50 1.19
C ASP A 37 6.35 -10.29 2.64
N THR A 38 6.65 -9.13 3.23
CA THR A 38 6.20 -8.76 4.58
C THR A 38 4.67 -8.71 4.67
N ALA A 39 4.00 -8.10 3.69
CA ALA A 39 2.54 -8.04 3.65
C ALA A 39 1.91 -9.43 3.39
N VAL A 40 2.49 -10.23 2.51
CA VAL A 40 2.06 -11.62 2.25
C VAL A 40 2.16 -12.46 3.53
N ASP A 41 3.27 -12.33 4.26
CA ASP A 41 3.47 -13.03 5.52
C ASP A 41 2.46 -12.61 6.58
N PHE A 42 2.15 -11.31 6.68
CA PHE A 42 1.12 -10.82 7.58
C PHE A 42 -0.24 -11.45 7.25
N VAL A 43 -0.63 -11.47 5.97
CA VAL A 43 -1.90 -12.10 5.57
C VAL A 43 -1.93 -13.58 5.94
N LYS A 44 -0.86 -14.32 5.64
CA LYS A 44 -0.78 -15.77 5.90
C LYS A 44 -0.79 -16.11 7.39
N LYS A 45 -0.18 -15.29 8.23
CA LYS A 45 0.02 -15.59 9.66
C LYS A 45 -1.07 -15.00 10.55
N GLU A 46 -1.59 -13.84 10.20
CA GLU A 46 -2.47 -13.06 11.08
C GLU A 46 -3.92 -13.01 10.57
N ILE A 47 -4.13 -12.94 9.25
CA ILE A 47 -5.47 -12.78 8.68
C ILE A 47 -6.11 -14.13 8.36
N LEU A 48 -5.51 -14.92 7.46
CA LEU A 48 -6.12 -16.15 6.94
C LEU A 48 -6.46 -17.18 8.04
N PRO A 49 -5.60 -17.42 9.06
CA PRO A 49 -5.93 -18.36 10.13
C PRO A 49 -7.08 -17.88 11.02
N ASN A 50 -7.38 -16.58 11.02
CA ASN A 50 -8.36 -15.94 11.91
C ASN A 50 -9.53 -15.32 11.12
N ILE A 51 -9.78 -15.79 9.90
CA ILE A 51 -10.78 -15.20 9.00
C ILE A 51 -12.20 -15.24 9.57
N GLU A 52 -12.52 -16.28 10.35
CA GLU A 52 -13.85 -16.44 10.98
C GLU A 52 -14.19 -15.25 11.89
N HIS A 53 -13.22 -14.75 12.68
CA HIS A 53 -13.43 -13.55 13.50
C HIS A 53 -13.82 -12.32 12.68
N ILE A 54 -13.26 -12.19 11.47
CA ILE A 54 -13.54 -11.08 10.56
C ILE A 54 -14.97 -11.24 10.00
N GLU A 55 -15.33 -12.44 9.55
CA GLU A 55 -16.65 -12.72 8.97
C GLU A 55 -17.79 -12.69 10.01
N GLU A 56 -17.49 -13.02 11.27
CA GLU A 56 -18.39 -12.84 12.42
C GLU A 56 -18.50 -11.37 12.89
N LYS A 57 -17.79 -10.45 12.23
CA LYS A 57 -17.80 -9.00 12.51
C LYS A 57 -17.26 -8.64 13.89
N ASP A 58 -16.25 -9.36 14.38
CA ASP A 58 -15.53 -8.96 15.59
C ASP A 58 -14.71 -7.68 15.34
N ALA A 59 -15.31 -6.54 15.69
CA ALA A 59 -14.68 -5.24 15.56
C ALA A 59 -13.43 -5.07 16.45
N SER A 60 -13.33 -5.82 17.55
CA SER A 60 -12.15 -5.77 18.43
C SER A 60 -10.96 -6.44 17.74
N PHE A 61 -11.20 -7.59 17.11
CA PHE A 61 -10.20 -8.32 16.34
C PHE A 61 -9.73 -7.53 15.12
N ALA A 62 -10.65 -6.97 14.32
CA ALA A 62 -10.30 -6.15 13.16
C ALA A 62 -9.44 -4.93 13.54
N ARG A 63 -9.75 -4.25 14.67
CA ARG A 63 -8.91 -3.16 15.19
C ARG A 63 -7.54 -3.65 15.65
N SER A 64 -7.45 -4.86 16.21
CA SER A 64 -6.15 -5.44 16.59
C SER A 64 -5.27 -5.67 15.37
N LEU A 65 -5.83 -6.17 14.26
CA LEU A 65 -5.11 -6.34 13.01
C LEU A 65 -4.61 -4.99 12.46
N LEU A 66 -5.44 -3.94 12.47
CA LEU A 66 -5.01 -2.60 12.06
C LEU A 66 -3.89 -2.02 12.93
N ARG A 67 -3.86 -2.33 14.24
CA ARG A 67 -2.73 -1.94 15.09
C ARG A 67 -1.47 -2.70 14.69
N LYS A 68 -1.56 -4.02 14.53
CA LYS A 68 -0.43 -4.85 14.12
C LYS A 68 0.14 -4.40 12.78
N THR A 69 -0.70 -4.08 11.78
CA THR A 69 -0.20 -3.54 10.49
C THR A 69 0.51 -2.20 10.66
N GLY A 70 0.08 -1.36 11.60
CA GLY A 70 0.78 -0.12 11.95
C GLY A 70 2.14 -0.36 12.60
N GLU A 71 2.25 -1.32 13.51
CA GLU A 71 3.50 -1.69 14.19
C GLU A 71 4.58 -2.19 13.22
N ILE A 72 4.18 -2.76 12.08
CA ILE A 72 5.09 -3.22 11.02
C ILE A 72 5.17 -2.26 9.82
N GLY A 73 4.69 -1.02 9.96
CA GLY A 73 4.82 0.03 8.95
C GLY A 73 3.83 -0.02 7.77
N LEU A 74 2.96 -1.03 7.70
CA LEU A 74 2.05 -1.23 6.57
C LEU A 74 0.86 -0.24 6.52
N ASN A 75 0.63 0.55 7.57
CA ASN A 75 -0.36 1.64 7.53
C ASN A 75 0.21 2.96 7.00
N GLY A 76 1.54 3.13 7.04
CA GLY A 76 2.22 4.39 6.79
C GLY A 76 3.11 4.39 5.54
N ILE A 77 2.91 3.43 4.63
CA ILE A 77 3.86 3.09 3.55
C ILE A 77 4.29 4.32 2.75
N ASP A 78 3.34 5.11 2.25
CA ASP A 78 3.60 6.31 1.44
C ASP A 78 3.30 7.62 2.19
N ILE A 79 3.21 7.53 3.51
CA ILE A 79 3.10 8.69 4.38
C ILE A 79 4.51 9.27 4.56
N PRO A 80 4.71 10.60 4.42
CA PRO A 80 6.01 11.21 4.63
C PRO A 80 6.59 10.92 6.02
N VAL A 81 7.92 10.75 6.09
CA VAL A 81 8.63 10.39 7.33
C VAL A 81 8.44 11.46 8.42
N GLU A 82 8.32 12.73 8.05
CA GLU A 82 8.04 13.84 8.97
C GLU A 82 6.69 13.72 9.69
N PHE A 83 5.76 12.91 9.18
CA PHE A 83 4.47 12.60 9.79
C PHE A 83 4.42 11.18 10.39
N GLY A 84 5.58 10.53 10.56
CA GLY A 84 5.68 9.20 11.15
C GLY A 84 5.39 8.04 10.21
N GLY A 85 5.43 8.28 8.89
CA GLY A 85 5.33 7.22 7.88
C GLY A 85 6.67 6.64 7.44
N GLU A 86 6.60 5.73 6.47
CA GLU A 86 7.78 5.05 5.90
C GLU A 86 8.36 5.78 4.68
N GLY A 87 7.62 6.74 4.09
CA GLY A 87 8.08 7.53 2.94
C GLY A 87 8.39 6.73 1.68
N MET A 88 7.84 5.52 1.53
CA MET A 88 8.04 4.64 0.39
C MET A 88 7.28 5.13 -0.85
N ASP A 89 7.65 4.58 -2.00
CA ASP A 89 7.04 4.93 -3.27
C ASP A 89 5.67 4.28 -3.50
N LYS A 90 4.97 4.74 -4.55
CA LYS A 90 3.64 4.22 -4.90
C LYS A 90 3.67 2.78 -5.42
N ILE A 91 4.82 2.29 -5.90
CA ILE A 91 5.00 0.88 -6.26
C ILE A 91 4.88 0.02 -5.00
N SER A 92 5.55 0.44 -3.92
CA SER A 92 5.48 -0.21 -2.60
C SER A 92 4.03 -0.24 -2.07
N THR A 93 3.30 0.89 -2.12
CA THR A 93 1.87 0.92 -1.74
C THR A 93 1.02 -0.04 -2.57
N CYS A 94 1.25 -0.09 -3.89
CA CYS A 94 0.52 -0.99 -4.79
C CYS A 94 0.77 -2.46 -4.43
N LEU A 95 2.03 -2.82 -4.17
CA LEU A 95 2.42 -4.18 -3.82
C LEU A 95 1.84 -4.64 -2.48
N VAL A 96 1.83 -3.76 -1.47
CA VAL A 96 1.17 -4.10 -0.20
C VAL A 96 -0.33 -4.26 -0.40
N THR A 97 -0.96 -3.40 -1.19
CA THR A 97 -2.39 -3.50 -1.51
C THR A 97 -2.70 -4.81 -2.23
N GLU A 98 -1.86 -5.21 -3.19
CA GLU A 98 -1.97 -6.49 -3.89
C GLU A 98 -1.88 -7.68 -2.92
N ALA A 99 -0.87 -7.70 -2.04
CA ALA A 99 -0.71 -8.74 -1.04
C ALA A 99 -1.90 -8.80 -0.08
N MET A 100 -2.31 -7.66 0.46
CA MET A 100 -3.47 -7.52 1.36
C MET A 100 -4.78 -7.97 0.71
N GLY A 101 -4.91 -7.83 -0.62
CA GLY A 101 -6.07 -8.29 -1.40
C GLY A 101 -6.37 -9.78 -1.23
N THR A 102 -5.40 -10.58 -0.80
CA THR A 102 -5.60 -12.01 -0.46
C THR A 102 -6.18 -12.24 0.94
N GLY A 103 -6.29 -11.20 1.77
CA GLY A 103 -6.81 -11.21 3.15
C GLY A 103 -8.32 -10.95 3.27
N ALA A 104 -9.11 -11.34 2.27
CA ALA A 104 -10.57 -11.20 2.24
C ALA A 104 -11.07 -9.77 2.56
N SER A 105 -12.10 -9.62 3.39
CA SER A 105 -12.75 -8.34 3.70
C SER A 105 -11.86 -7.37 4.50
N PHE A 106 -10.82 -7.86 5.19
CA PHE A 106 -9.86 -6.99 5.87
C PHE A 106 -9.06 -6.11 4.90
N ALA A 107 -8.83 -6.59 3.67
CA ALA A 107 -8.18 -5.80 2.62
C ALA A 107 -8.89 -4.46 2.38
N VAL A 108 -10.22 -4.45 2.45
CA VAL A 108 -11.04 -3.23 2.29
C VAL A 108 -10.86 -2.30 3.49
N SER A 109 -10.80 -2.85 4.71
CA SER A 109 -10.57 -2.05 5.92
C SER A 109 -9.20 -1.38 5.89
N HIS A 110 -8.16 -2.12 5.52
CA HIS A 110 -6.79 -1.59 5.41
C HIS A 110 -6.65 -0.56 4.29
N SER A 111 -7.15 -0.85 3.08
CA SER A 111 -7.10 0.09 1.93
C SER A 111 -7.96 1.33 2.14
N ALA A 112 -9.11 1.24 2.80
CA ALA A 112 -9.92 2.40 3.14
C ALA A 112 -9.18 3.31 4.13
N HIS A 113 -8.52 2.72 5.14
CA HIS A 113 -7.73 3.48 6.11
C HIS A 113 -6.54 4.18 5.45
N THR A 114 -5.71 3.45 4.72
CA THR A 114 -4.47 3.97 4.10
C THR A 114 -4.73 4.87 2.90
N GLY A 115 -5.81 4.61 2.15
CA GLY A 115 -6.24 5.41 1.02
C GLY A 115 -7.16 6.56 1.42
N ILE A 116 -8.46 6.36 1.25
CA ILE A 116 -9.47 7.43 1.37
C ILE A 116 -9.59 8.04 2.78
N GLY A 117 -9.16 7.33 3.82
CA GLY A 117 -9.16 7.82 5.20
C GLY A 117 -7.98 8.75 5.50
N THR A 118 -6.78 8.40 5.06
CA THR A 118 -5.54 9.10 5.43
C THR A 118 -5.09 10.10 4.37
N LEU A 119 -5.17 9.75 3.09
CA LEU A 119 -4.67 10.61 2.00
C LEU A 119 -5.31 11.99 1.92
N PRO A 120 -6.60 12.22 2.25
CA PRO A 120 -7.14 13.58 2.29
C PRO A 120 -6.41 14.50 3.26
N ILE A 121 -6.00 13.98 4.43
CA ILE A 121 -5.22 14.74 5.42
C ILE A 121 -3.82 15.03 4.86
N ILE A 122 -3.17 14.03 4.27
CA ILE A 122 -1.82 14.22 3.70
C ILE A 122 -1.81 15.22 2.55
N PHE A 123 -2.76 15.13 1.62
CA PHE A 123 -2.77 15.99 0.43
C PHE A 123 -3.35 17.38 0.68
N PHE A 124 -4.33 17.51 1.56
CA PHE A 124 -5.09 18.76 1.71
C PHE A 124 -5.10 19.33 3.14
N GLY A 125 -4.56 18.60 4.12
CA GLY A 125 -4.42 19.08 5.49
C GLY A 125 -3.36 20.17 5.61
N ASN A 126 -3.59 21.12 6.52
CA ASN A 126 -2.58 22.07 6.95
C ASN A 126 -1.58 21.43 7.95
N ASP A 127 -0.54 22.16 8.32
CA ASP A 127 0.51 21.65 9.22
C ASP A 127 0.00 21.28 10.62
N GLU A 128 -1.08 21.92 11.11
CA GLU A 128 -1.67 21.60 12.40
C GLU A 128 -2.50 20.31 12.35
N GLN A 129 -3.20 20.07 11.23
CA GLN A 129 -4.02 18.86 11.02
C GLN A 129 -3.18 17.59 10.78
N LYS A 130 -1.94 17.76 10.29
CA LYS A 130 -1.02 16.66 9.99
C LYS A 130 -0.14 16.26 11.18
N LYS A 131 -0.06 17.09 12.22
CA LYS A 131 0.67 16.84 13.47
C LYS A 131 -0.23 16.18 14.50
#